data_AF-A0A484CFS2-F1
#
_entry.id   AF-A0A484CFS2-F1
#
_cell.length_a   1.000
_cell.length_b   1.000
_cell.length_c   1.000
_cell.angle_alpha   90.00
_cell.angle_beta   90.00
_cell.angle_gamma   90.00
#
_symmetry.space_group_name_H-M   'P 1'
#
loop_
_entity.id
_entity.type
_entity.pdbx_description
1 polymer ?
#
loop_
_entity_poly.entity_id
_entity_poly.type
_entity_poly.pdbx_seq_one_letter_code
_entity_poly.pdbx_strand_id
1 'polypeptide(L)'
;MLTATESPSSLLIIRYIIYKAPQLNNIGTTGLEYLYIDSAGKKKETLTTDPTYKPINHPNGVLANTLRPIFTTSLPDNFGFISYSDQPPGCDAIDKFGHSKGVVMMEKDKTGVWLLHSTPRFPFLRDQKKFYPSSGAAKAQTFICVTFKYDQFNKIGEHLLDINAFTFDDHIPEGFYKELKDLRRTGNNIRDPRLEKKLKTMNVMMVTKYSTNEHLPHM
;
A
#
# COMPACT_ATOMS: atom_id res chain seq x y z
N MET A 1 25.43 -13.41 26.75
CA MET A 1 24.49 -12.28 26.83
C MET A 1 24.80 -11.35 25.67
N LEU A 2 23.96 -11.34 24.64
CA LEU A 2 24.04 -10.31 23.59
C LEU A 2 23.19 -9.15 24.05
N THR A 3 23.84 -8.07 24.46
CA THR A 3 23.20 -6.81 24.78
C THR A 3 22.69 -6.21 23.47
N ALA A 4 21.36 -6.10 23.34
CA ALA A 4 20.75 -5.28 22.31
C ALA A 4 21.16 -3.83 22.58
N THR A 5 22.07 -3.30 21.78
CA THR A 5 22.27 -1.85 21.70
C THR A 5 20.99 -1.26 21.12
N GLU A 6 20.27 -0.48 21.92
CA GLU A 6 19.13 0.30 21.45
C GLU A 6 19.56 1.14 20.24
N SER A 7 18.95 0.87 19.09
CA SER A 7 19.12 1.69 17.89
C SER A 7 18.48 3.05 18.15
N PRO A 8 19.19 4.18 17.94
CA PRO A 8 18.67 5.50 18.24
C PRO A 8 17.50 5.82 17.30
N SER A 9 16.28 5.88 17.84
CA SER A 9 15.05 6.36 17.18
C SER A 9 14.77 5.77 15.79
N SER A 10 14.06 4.63 15.72
CA SER A 10 13.69 4.01 14.45
C SER A 10 12.86 4.96 13.56
N LEU A 11 13.52 5.50 12.54
CA LEU A 11 12.96 6.37 11.50
C LEU A 11 11.81 5.70 10.71
N LEU A 12 11.70 4.38 10.84
CA LEU A 12 10.88 3.46 10.08
C LEU A 12 10.42 2.32 11.01
N ILE A 13 9.14 1.98 11.00
CA ILE A 13 8.62 0.78 11.69
C ILE A 13 7.68 0.03 10.75
N ILE A 14 8.02 -1.20 10.36
CA ILE A 14 7.09 -2.09 9.65
C ILE A 14 5.97 -2.45 10.62
N ARG A 15 4.77 -1.89 10.46
CA ARG A 15 3.62 -2.19 11.32
C ARG A 15 3.17 -3.63 11.15
N TYR A 16 2.99 -4.05 9.90
CA TYR A 16 2.57 -5.41 9.59
C TYR A 16 2.85 -5.78 8.13
N ILE A 17 2.87 -7.09 7.89
CA ILE A 17 2.82 -7.73 6.58
C ILE A 17 1.59 -8.63 6.54
N ILE A 18 0.86 -8.58 5.43
CA ILE A 18 -0.27 -9.46 5.13
C ILE A 18 0.05 -10.23 3.85
N TYR A 19 -0.15 -11.54 3.88
CA TYR A 19 -0.17 -12.40 2.69
C TYR A 19 -1.57 -13.00 2.54
N LYS A 20 -2.34 -12.53 1.56
CA LYS A 20 -3.68 -13.02 1.26
C LYS A 20 -3.60 -14.26 0.36
N ALA A 21 -4.28 -15.33 0.75
CA ALA A 21 -4.39 -16.54 -0.05
C ALA A 21 -5.23 -16.31 -1.32
N PRO A 22 -4.91 -16.94 -2.45
CA PRO A 22 -5.79 -16.96 -3.62
C PRO A 22 -7.06 -17.79 -3.35
N GLN A 23 -8.11 -17.54 -4.13
CA GLN A 23 -9.28 -18.43 -4.17
C GLN A 23 -8.90 -19.75 -4.87
N LEU A 24 -9.01 -20.85 -4.15
CA LEU A 24 -8.62 -22.18 -4.62
C LEU A 24 -9.64 -23.22 -4.17
N ASN A 25 -10.42 -23.73 -5.13
CA ASN A 25 -11.49 -24.70 -4.86
C ASN A 25 -10.98 -26.00 -4.26
N ASN A 26 -9.79 -26.46 -4.67
CA ASN A 26 -9.19 -27.72 -4.24
C ASN A 26 -8.74 -27.73 -2.77
N ILE A 27 -8.51 -26.56 -2.15
CA ILE A 27 -8.17 -26.43 -0.73
C ILE A 27 -9.20 -25.61 0.05
N GLY A 28 -10.33 -25.27 -0.58
CA GLY A 28 -11.47 -24.61 0.07
C GLY A 28 -11.26 -23.15 0.47
N THR A 29 -10.29 -22.43 -0.11
CA THR A 29 -10.08 -21.01 0.21
C THR A 29 -11.05 -20.12 -0.57
N THR A 30 -11.66 -19.15 0.12
CA THR A 30 -12.51 -18.13 -0.49
C THR A 30 -11.71 -17.05 -1.22
N GLY A 31 -10.40 -16.97 -0.93
CA GLY A 31 -9.52 -15.93 -1.44
C GLY A 31 -9.61 -14.64 -0.64
N LEU A 32 -10.16 -14.67 0.57
CA LEU A 32 -10.21 -13.53 1.48
C LEU A 32 -9.45 -13.79 2.79
N GLU A 33 -8.98 -15.02 2.96
CA GLU A 33 -8.10 -15.45 4.04
C GLU A 33 -6.69 -14.88 3.87
N TYR A 34 -6.00 -14.63 4.97
CA TYR A 34 -4.64 -14.13 4.97
C TYR A 34 -3.82 -14.57 6.18
N LEU A 35 -2.50 -14.60 5.98
CA LEU A 35 -1.50 -14.62 7.03
C LEU A 35 -1.14 -13.18 7.41
N TYR A 36 -0.95 -12.93 8.69
CA TYR A 36 -0.56 -11.64 9.25
C TYR A 36 0.65 -11.80 10.16
N ILE A 37 1.60 -10.87 10.03
CA ILE A 37 2.78 -10.77 10.88
C ILE A 37 2.98 -9.30 11.24
N ASP A 38 3.23 -8.95 12.50
CA ASP A 38 3.57 -7.57 12.91
C ASP A 38 4.92 -7.44 13.61
N SER A 39 5.33 -6.18 13.81
CA SER A 39 6.59 -5.84 14.50
C SER A 39 6.65 -6.32 15.95
N ALA A 40 5.52 -6.64 16.58
CA ALA A 40 5.49 -7.21 17.92
C ALA A 40 5.69 -8.74 17.90
N GLY A 41 5.92 -9.34 16.72
CA GLY A 41 6.08 -10.78 16.54
C GLY A 41 4.76 -11.54 16.52
N LYS A 42 3.61 -10.86 16.54
CA LYS A 42 2.31 -11.53 16.46
C LYS A 42 2.15 -12.13 15.07
N LYS A 43 1.78 -13.40 15.03
CA LYS A 43 1.41 -14.12 13.81
C LYS A 43 -0.05 -14.56 13.93
N LYS A 44 -0.86 -14.33 12.90
CA LYS A 44 -2.24 -14.83 12.83
C LYS A 44 -2.53 -15.35 11.42
N GLU A 45 -3.15 -16.50 11.35
CA GLU A 45 -3.81 -16.99 10.14
C GLU A 45 -5.31 -16.74 10.30
N THR A 46 -5.98 -16.22 9.27
CA THR A 46 -7.44 -16.09 9.29
C THR A 46 -8.05 -17.32 8.64
N LEU A 47 -8.76 -18.12 9.43
CA LEU A 47 -9.47 -19.30 8.96
C LEU A 47 -10.96 -19.04 9.01
N THR A 48 -11.70 -19.52 8.01
CA THR A 48 -13.17 -19.37 7.94
C THR A 48 -13.90 -20.07 9.10
N THR A 49 -13.22 -21.02 9.76
CA THR A 49 -13.72 -21.75 10.94
C THR A 49 -13.50 -21.01 12.27
N ASP A 50 -12.70 -19.93 12.29
CA ASP A 50 -12.48 -19.11 13.48
C ASP A 50 -13.74 -18.25 13.74
N PRO A 51 -14.40 -18.32 14.91
CA PRO A 51 -15.57 -17.48 15.21
C PRO A 51 -15.23 -15.98 15.24
N THR A 52 -13.95 -15.62 15.35
CA THR A 52 -13.42 -14.25 15.27
C THR A 52 -12.88 -13.89 13.88
N TYR A 53 -13.19 -14.72 12.87
CA TYR A 53 -12.76 -14.53 11.48
C TYR A 53 -13.14 -13.14 10.97
N LYS A 54 -12.12 -12.43 10.48
CA LYS A 54 -12.27 -11.17 9.77
C LYS A 54 -11.53 -11.32 8.45
N PRO A 55 -12.22 -11.52 7.32
CA PRO A 55 -11.58 -11.55 6.00
C PRO A 55 -10.86 -10.24 5.70
N ILE A 56 -10.01 -10.23 4.68
CA ILE A 56 -9.22 -9.06 4.29
C ILE A 56 -10.08 -7.82 3.96
N ASN A 57 -11.32 -8.03 3.52
CA ASN A 57 -12.31 -6.99 3.21
C ASN A 57 -13.26 -6.66 4.38
N HIS A 58 -13.02 -7.21 5.57
CA HIS A 58 -13.90 -6.99 6.72
C HIS A 58 -13.84 -5.52 7.19
N PRO A 59 -14.98 -4.85 7.45
CA PRO A 59 -15.04 -3.42 7.79
C PRO A 59 -14.30 -3.08 9.10
N ASN A 60 -14.16 -4.05 10.01
CA ASN A 60 -13.40 -3.92 11.26
C ASN A 60 -12.09 -4.74 11.25
N GLY A 61 -11.60 -5.08 10.05
CA GLY A 61 -10.36 -5.82 9.81
C GLY A 61 -9.13 -4.92 9.75
N VAL A 62 -7.96 -5.52 9.56
CA VAL A 62 -6.66 -4.79 9.61
C VAL A 62 -6.57 -3.69 8.54
N LEU A 63 -6.91 -4.00 7.28
CA LEU A 63 -6.84 -3.03 6.19
C LEU A 63 -7.88 -1.91 6.36
N ALA A 64 -9.13 -2.25 6.70
CA ALA A 64 -10.16 -1.25 6.93
C ALA A 64 -9.80 -0.28 8.07
N ASN A 65 -9.23 -0.79 9.16
CA ASN A 65 -8.74 0.06 10.26
C ASN A 65 -7.58 0.97 9.83
N THR A 66 -6.72 0.49 8.92
CA THR A 66 -5.61 1.28 8.38
C THR A 66 -6.11 2.41 7.48
N LEU A 67 -7.09 2.12 6.60
CA LEU A 67 -7.68 3.08 5.66
C LEU A 67 -8.77 3.97 6.27
N ARG A 68 -9.19 3.69 7.52
CA ARG A 68 -10.25 4.44 8.20
C ARG A 68 -10.13 5.97 8.12
N PRO A 69 -8.94 6.60 8.20
CA PRO A 69 -8.81 8.05 8.07
C PRO A 69 -9.33 8.62 6.73
N ILE A 70 -9.34 7.82 5.66
CA ILE A 70 -9.83 8.26 4.35
C ILE A 70 -11.28 7.82 4.08
N PHE A 71 -11.97 7.11 4.99
CA PHE A 71 -13.39 6.75 4.86
C PHE A 71 -14.32 7.88 5.33
N THR A 72 -14.04 9.10 4.88
CA THR A 72 -14.80 10.32 5.18
C THR A 72 -14.75 11.26 3.97
N THR A 73 -15.73 12.13 3.84
CA THR A 73 -15.78 13.19 2.81
C THR A 73 -15.10 14.48 3.25
N SER A 74 -14.91 14.68 4.56
CA SER A 74 -14.25 15.86 5.11
C SER A 74 -12.90 15.47 5.72
N LEU A 75 -11.81 15.96 5.13
CA LEU A 75 -10.44 15.76 5.60
C LEU A 75 -9.91 17.08 6.19
N PRO A 76 -9.22 17.03 7.34
CA PRO A 76 -8.66 18.23 7.96
C PRO A 76 -7.37 18.68 7.25
N ASP A 77 -7.05 19.97 7.34
CA ASP A 77 -5.87 20.59 6.69
C ASP A 77 -4.52 20.06 7.18
N ASN A 78 -4.50 19.33 8.29
CA ASN A 78 -3.29 18.69 8.82
C ASN A 78 -3.17 17.21 8.41
N PHE A 79 -4.09 16.67 7.61
CA PHE A 79 -4.04 15.30 7.11
C PHE A 79 -3.88 15.30 5.58
N GLY A 80 -3.06 14.38 5.06
CA GLY A 80 -2.89 14.18 3.63
C GLY A 80 -2.85 12.71 3.25
N PHE A 81 -3.27 12.40 2.02
CA PHE A 81 -3.11 11.07 1.45
C PHE A 81 -2.89 11.09 -0.07
N ILE A 82 -2.24 10.05 -0.58
CA ILE A 82 -2.06 9.74 -2.00
C ILE A 82 -2.35 8.25 -2.19
N SER A 83 -3.27 7.92 -3.09
CA SER A 83 -3.47 6.56 -3.59
C SER A 83 -2.91 6.48 -5.01
N TYR A 84 -1.99 5.55 -5.24
CA TYR A 84 -1.34 5.35 -6.53
C TYR A 84 -1.41 3.90 -6.96
N SER A 85 -1.55 3.65 -8.27
CA SER A 85 -1.65 2.32 -8.85
C SER A 85 -1.50 2.39 -10.36
N ASP A 86 -0.75 1.49 -10.98
CA ASP A 86 -0.79 1.25 -12.43
C ASP A 86 -2.10 0.60 -12.89
N GLN A 87 -2.90 0.07 -11.96
CA GLN A 87 -4.21 -0.52 -12.22
C GLN A 87 -5.25 0.02 -11.21
N PRO A 88 -5.60 1.32 -11.26
CA PRO A 88 -6.55 1.94 -10.33
C PRO A 88 -8.00 1.49 -10.60
N PRO A 89 -8.97 1.78 -9.73
CA PRO A 89 -10.38 1.54 -10.05
C PRO A 89 -10.81 2.30 -11.33
N GLY A 90 -11.47 1.59 -12.26
CA GLY A 90 -12.11 2.20 -13.45
C GLY A 90 -11.23 2.41 -14.70
N CYS A 91 -9.90 2.42 -14.59
CA CYS A 91 -9.00 2.53 -15.75
C CYS A 91 -7.65 1.86 -15.48
N ASP A 92 -6.81 1.64 -16.50
CA ASP A 92 -5.42 1.26 -16.33
C ASP A 92 -4.50 2.44 -16.69
N ALA A 93 -3.38 2.56 -16.00
CA ALA A 93 -2.38 3.56 -16.35
C ALA A 93 -1.69 3.15 -17.65
N ILE A 94 -1.30 4.13 -18.47
CA ILE A 94 -0.51 3.88 -19.68
C ILE A 94 0.92 3.48 -19.33
N ASP A 95 1.61 2.83 -20.27
CA ASP A 95 2.92 2.19 -20.06
C ASP A 95 4.06 3.13 -19.65
N LYS A 96 3.86 4.45 -19.67
CA LYS A 96 4.85 5.40 -19.13
C LYS A 96 4.96 5.34 -17.60
N PHE A 97 3.93 4.88 -16.89
CA PHE A 97 3.90 4.87 -15.43
C PHE A 97 4.51 3.59 -14.85
N GLY A 98 5.14 3.69 -13.69
CA GLY A 98 5.77 2.54 -13.05
C GLY A 98 4.75 1.53 -12.52
N HIS A 99 5.07 0.23 -12.64
CA HIS A 99 4.29 -0.88 -12.09
C HIS A 99 4.35 -0.91 -10.56
N SER A 100 3.59 -0.03 -9.94
CA SER A 100 3.62 0.22 -8.51
C SER A 100 2.23 0.56 -8.00
N LYS A 101 1.92 0.13 -6.77
CA LYS A 101 0.65 0.41 -6.12
C LYS A 101 0.85 0.66 -4.63
N GLY A 102 0.07 1.58 -4.07
CA GLY A 102 0.12 1.86 -2.64
C GLY A 102 -0.78 3.00 -2.21
N VAL A 103 -0.87 3.15 -0.88
CA VAL A 103 -1.56 4.26 -0.23
C VAL A 103 -0.61 4.90 0.77
N VAL A 104 -0.36 6.19 0.61
CA VAL A 104 0.38 7.01 1.56
C VAL A 104 -0.64 7.85 2.33
N MET A 105 -0.61 7.82 3.65
CA MET A 105 -1.45 8.65 4.52
C MET A 105 -0.59 9.26 5.61
N MET A 106 -0.82 10.51 5.98
CA MET A 106 0.03 11.21 6.92
C MET A 106 -0.69 12.32 7.66
N GLU A 107 -0.27 12.54 8.90
CA GLU A 107 -0.62 13.74 9.65
C GLU A 107 0.62 14.63 9.76
N LYS A 108 0.45 15.91 9.41
CA LYS A 108 1.53 16.90 9.38
C LYS A 108 2.20 17.00 10.75
N ASP A 109 3.53 17.05 10.73
CA ASP A 109 4.41 17.14 11.91
C ASP A 109 4.26 16.00 12.94
N LYS A 110 3.57 14.90 12.58
CA LYS A 110 3.45 13.70 13.40
C LYS A 110 3.99 12.47 12.68
N THR A 111 3.12 11.53 12.34
CA THR A 111 3.46 10.28 11.68
C THR A 111 2.51 10.02 10.53
N GLY A 112 2.89 9.09 9.68
CA GLY A 112 1.98 8.54 8.69
C GLY A 112 2.32 7.09 8.40
N VAL A 113 1.56 6.53 7.47
CA VAL A 113 1.75 5.17 6.99
C VAL A 113 1.91 5.15 5.48
N TRP A 114 2.74 4.24 5.01
CA TRP A 114 2.79 3.81 3.62
C TRP A 114 2.37 2.35 3.55
N LEU A 115 1.22 2.10 2.92
CA LEU A 115 0.67 0.78 2.65
C LEU A 115 1.03 0.39 1.22
N LEU A 116 2.10 -0.38 1.06
CA LEU A 116 2.48 -0.98 -0.23
C LEU A 116 1.64 -2.22 -0.47
N HIS A 117 1.20 -2.46 -1.71
CA HIS A 117 0.44 -3.67 -2.05
C HIS A 117 0.57 -4.10 -3.51
N SER A 118 0.10 -5.32 -3.79
CA SER A 118 0.01 -5.88 -5.15
C SER A 118 -1.42 -5.89 -5.73
N THR A 119 -2.43 -5.58 -4.92
CA THR A 119 -3.87 -5.70 -5.29
C THR A 119 -4.30 -4.66 -6.34
N PRO A 120 -4.69 -5.06 -7.56
CA PRO A 120 -5.28 -4.15 -8.55
C PRO A 120 -6.63 -3.59 -8.06
N ARG A 121 -6.99 -2.40 -8.52
CA ARG A 121 -8.26 -1.72 -8.20
C ARG A 121 -8.46 -1.43 -6.70
N PHE A 122 -7.37 -1.34 -5.93
CA PHE A 122 -7.39 -1.06 -4.49
C PHE A 122 -6.72 0.30 -4.17
N PRO A 123 -7.23 1.06 -3.18
CA PRO A 123 -8.58 0.94 -2.61
C PRO A 123 -9.64 1.13 -3.69
N PHE A 124 -10.74 0.38 -3.60
CA PHE A 124 -11.81 0.42 -4.61
C PHE A 124 -12.69 1.66 -4.44
N LEU A 125 -13.15 1.91 -3.21
CA LEU A 125 -13.88 3.10 -2.80
C LEU A 125 -13.39 3.57 -1.41
N ARG A 126 -13.55 4.87 -1.13
CA ARG A 126 -13.37 5.45 0.21
C ARG A 126 -14.56 5.15 1.13
N ASP A 127 -14.91 3.87 1.24
CA ASP A 127 -16.06 3.36 1.97
C ASP A 127 -15.67 2.10 2.76
N GLN A 128 -15.95 2.09 4.07
CA GLN A 128 -15.53 1.03 4.98
C GLN A 128 -16.05 -0.37 4.60
N LYS A 129 -17.17 -0.47 3.88
CA LYS A 129 -17.77 -1.73 3.44
C LYS A 129 -17.41 -2.09 2.00
N LYS A 130 -16.89 -1.14 1.21
CA LYS A 130 -16.62 -1.31 -0.23
C LYS A 130 -15.17 -0.97 -0.63
N PHE A 131 -14.25 -0.84 0.32
CA PHE A 131 -12.86 -0.48 0.05
C PHE A 131 -12.05 -1.55 -0.67
N TYR A 132 -12.44 -2.82 -0.55
CA TYR A 132 -11.70 -3.94 -1.13
C TYR A 132 -12.38 -4.40 -2.44
N PRO A 133 -11.64 -4.54 -3.56
CA PRO A 133 -12.23 -4.94 -4.84
C PRO A 133 -12.62 -6.42 -4.83
N SER A 134 -13.76 -6.75 -5.43
CA SER A 134 -14.22 -8.15 -5.56
C SER A 134 -13.24 -9.02 -6.35
N SER A 135 -12.58 -8.45 -7.37
CA SER A 135 -11.54 -9.12 -8.15
C SER A 135 -10.29 -9.50 -7.33
N GLY A 136 -10.11 -8.90 -6.14
CA GLY A 136 -8.98 -9.19 -5.25
C GLY A 136 -8.96 -10.62 -4.72
N ALA A 137 -10.08 -11.34 -4.74
CA ALA A 137 -10.15 -12.73 -4.27
C ALA A 137 -9.33 -13.71 -5.13
N ALA A 138 -9.28 -13.48 -6.45
CA ALA A 138 -8.81 -14.48 -7.41
C ALA A 138 -7.33 -14.85 -7.30
N LYS A 139 -6.46 -13.93 -6.87
CA LYS A 139 -5.00 -14.14 -6.82
C LYS A 139 -4.44 -13.86 -5.44
N ALA A 140 -3.28 -14.43 -5.14
CA ALA A 140 -2.54 -14.10 -3.93
C ALA A 140 -2.14 -12.62 -3.97
N GLN A 141 -2.15 -11.96 -2.82
CA GLN A 141 -1.81 -10.54 -2.70
C GLN A 141 -0.99 -10.29 -1.45
N THR A 142 -0.10 -9.32 -1.52
CA THR A 142 0.74 -8.88 -0.41
C THR A 142 0.39 -7.44 -0.03
N PHE A 143 0.44 -7.16 1.27
CA PHE A 143 0.38 -5.81 1.81
C PHE A 143 1.49 -5.63 2.84
N ILE A 144 2.19 -4.50 2.79
CA ILE A 144 3.20 -4.12 3.77
C ILE A 144 2.84 -2.72 4.25
N CYS A 145 2.57 -2.58 5.55
CA CYS A 145 2.25 -1.30 6.16
C CYS A 145 3.44 -0.82 6.99
N VAL A 146 3.91 0.38 6.70
CA VAL A 146 5.11 0.94 7.31
C VAL A 146 4.80 2.31 7.89
N THR A 147 5.21 2.56 9.12
CA THR A 147 5.13 3.88 9.77
C THR A 147 6.37 4.69 9.49
N PHE A 148 6.17 5.97 9.22
CA PHE A 148 7.23 6.96 9.12
C PHE A 148 6.90 8.18 9.98
N LYS A 149 7.94 8.83 10.48
CA LYS A 149 7.84 10.23 10.95
C LYS A 149 7.55 11.15 9.76
N TYR A 150 6.84 12.25 10.00
CA TYR A 150 6.45 13.19 8.95
C TYR A 150 7.66 13.71 8.15
N ASP A 151 8.80 13.91 8.80
CA ASP A 151 10.06 14.39 8.19
C ASP A 151 10.68 13.46 7.11
N GLN A 152 10.14 12.25 6.93
CA GLN A 152 10.56 11.34 5.84
C GLN A 152 9.69 11.46 4.59
N PHE A 153 8.55 12.14 4.67
CA PHE A 153 7.59 12.12 3.57
C PHE A 153 8.01 12.97 2.37
N ASN A 154 8.96 13.89 2.51
CA ASN A 154 9.60 14.53 1.36
C ASN A 154 10.32 13.47 0.50
N LYS A 155 11.09 12.56 1.12
CA LYS A 155 11.80 11.47 0.42
C LYS A 155 10.84 10.44 -0.18
N ILE A 156 9.74 10.13 0.50
CA ILE A 156 8.67 9.29 -0.06
C ILE A 156 8.08 9.97 -1.30
N GLY A 157 7.84 11.29 -1.22
CA GLY A 157 7.38 12.09 -2.36
C GLY A 157 8.35 12.04 -3.54
N GLU A 158 9.64 12.26 -3.31
CA GLU A 158 10.69 12.14 -4.33
C GLU A 158 10.67 10.78 -5.00
N HIS A 159 10.63 9.72 -4.20
CA HIS A 159 10.63 8.36 -4.70
C HIS A 159 9.44 8.03 -5.58
N LEU A 160 8.21 8.41 -5.16
CA LEU A 160 7.02 8.17 -5.96
C LEU A 160 7.07 8.94 -7.29
N LEU A 161 7.67 10.13 -7.30
CA LEU A 161 7.89 10.88 -8.53
C LEU A 161 8.95 10.21 -9.43
N ASP A 162 10.00 9.65 -8.84
CA ASP A 162 11.10 9.00 -9.57
C ASP A 162 10.67 7.66 -10.18
N ILE A 163 9.85 6.86 -9.49
CA ILE A 163 9.25 5.62 -10.07
C ILE A 163 8.09 5.91 -11.02
N ASN A 164 7.78 7.18 -11.25
CA ASN A 164 6.64 7.63 -12.05
C ASN A 164 5.32 6.95 -11.62
N ALA A 165 5.00 7.02 -10.33
CA ALA A 165 3.77 6.46 -9.78
C ALA A 165 2.52 7.17 -10.34
N PHE A 166 1.50 6.42 -10.75
CA PHE A 166 0.24 6.97 -11.24
C PHE A 166 -0.71 7.26 -10.07
N THR A 167 -0.99 8.54 -9.79
CA THR A 167 -1.93 8.94 -8.72
C THR A 167 -3.37 8.90 -9.23
N PHE A 168 -4.27 8.23 -8.51
CA PHE A 168 -5.69 8.17 -8.92
C PHE A 168 -6.66 8.85 -7.95
N ASP A 169 -6.27 8.99 -6.68
CA ASP A 169 -7.02 9.70 -5.64
C ASP A 169 -6.04 10.34 -4.65
N ASP A 170 -6.29 11.60 -4.28
CA ASP A 170 -5.41 12.35 -3.39
C ASP A 170 -6.13 13.46 -2.63
N HIS A 171 -5.55 13.83 -1.49
CA HIS A 171 -5.83 15.08 -0.79
C HIS A 171 -4.52 15.49 -0.13
N ILE A 172 -3.91 16.56 -0.63
CA ILE A 172 -2.66 17.09 -0.07
C ILE A 172 -2.86 18.58 0.18
N PRO A 173 -2.94 19.03 1.44
CA PRO A 173 -3.04 20.45 1.79
C PRO A 173 -1.79 21.25 1.39
N GLU A 174 -1.92 22.58 1.23
CA GLU A 174 -0.83 23.44 0.74
C GLU A 174 0.40 23.49 1.64
N GLY A 175 0.21 23.28 2.94
CA GLY A 175 1.29 23.31 3.93
C GLY A 175 2.17 22.06 3.96
N PHE A 176 1.97 21.11 3.05
CA PHE A 176 2.74 19.86 2.98
C PHE A 176 3.99 20.04 2.10
N TYR A 177 4.94 19.10 2.19
CA TYR A 177 6.16 19.13 1.36
C TYR A 177 5.83 19.25 -0.13
N LYS A 178 6.69 19.97 -0.87
CA LYS A 178 6.49 20.24 -2.30
C LYS A 178 6.37 18.94 -3.09
N GLU A 179 7.18 17.94 -2.77
CA GLU A 179 7.23 16.64 -3.45
C GLU A 179 5.90 15.88 -3.33
N LEU A 180 5.17 16.09 -2.24
CA LEU A 180 3.83 15.51 -2.07
C LEU A 180 2.79 16.28 -2.88
N LYS A 181 2.93 17.61 -2.97
CA LYS A 181 2.04 18.44 -3.79
C LYS A 181 2.24 18.17 -5.27
N ASP A 182 3.46 17.89 -5.69
CA ASP A 182 3.80 17.49 -7.06
C ASP A 182 3.18 16.12 -7.43
N LEU A 183 2.78 15.29 -6.45
CA LEU A 183 2.10 14.02 -6.65
C LEU A 183 0.58 14.12 -6.81
N ARG A 184 -0.01 15.31 -6.64
CA ARG A 184 -1.44 15.52 -6.90
C ARG A 184 -1.78 15.08 -8.32
N ARG A 185 -2.85 14.30 -8.47
CA ARG A 185 -3.26 13.66 -9.73
C ARG A 185 -3.27 14.61 -10.92
N THR A 186 -3.76 15.83 -10.72
CA THR A 186 -3.94 16.85 -11.79
C THR A 186 -2.63 17.27 -12.43
N GLY A 187 -1.51 17.26 -11.69
CA GLY A 187 -0.19 17.57 -12.21
C GLY A 187 0.66 16.32 -12.48
N ASN A 188 0.65 15.36 -11.54
CA ASN A 188 1.53 14.20 -11.61
C ASN A 188 1.26 13.30 -12.82
N ASN A 189 0.01 13.18 -13.29
CA ASN A 189 -0.30 12.27 -14.38
C ASN A 189 -0.01 12.87 -15.78
N ILE A 190 0.18 14.19 -15.87
CA ILE A 190 0.42 14.89 -17.14
C ILE A 190 1.89 15.26 -17.34
N ARG A 191 2.73 15.20 -16.29
CA ARG A 191 4.15 15.46 -16.41
C ARG A 191 4.89 14.38 -17.21
N ASP A 192 6.08 14.76 -17.66
CA ASP A 192 7.06 13.81 -18.17
C ASP A 192 7.69 13.00 -17.04
N PRO A 193 8.07 11.73 -17.31
CA PRO A 193 8.88 10.96 -16.39
C PRO A 193 10.17 11.72 -16.04
N ARG A 194 10.60 11.63 -14.79
CA ARG A 194 11.90 12.18 -14.41
C ARG A 194 12.97 11.33 -15.08
N LEU A 195 14.02 11.97 -15.63
CA LEU A 195 15.20 11.26 -16.11
C LEU A 195 15.69 10.33 -15.00
N GLU A 196 16.06 9.10 -15.34
CA GLU A 196 16.55 8.09 -14.39
C GLU A 196 17.71 8.66 -13.57
N LYS A 197 17.40 9.23 -12.41
CA LYS A 197 18.38 9.38 -11.35
C LYS A 197 18.61 7.97 -10.86
N LYS A 198 19.87 7.49 -10.87
CA LYS A 198 20.26 6.24 -10.20
C LYS A 198 19.55 6.21 -8.85
N LEU A 199 18.51 5.40 -8.74
CA LEU A 199 17.66 5.31 -7.56
C LEU A 199 18.60 4.98 -6.41
N LYS A 200 18.88 5.94 -5.53
CA LYS A 200 19.48 5.61 -4.23
C LYS A 200 18.38 4.86 -3.51
N THR A 201 18.51 3.54 -3.47
CA THR A 201 17.58 2.62 -2.85
C THR A 201 17.17 3.20 -1.49
N MET A 202 15.94 3.72 -1.38
CA MET A 202 15.33 3.71 -0.06
C MET A 202 15.20 2.23 0.27
N ASN A 203 15.70 1.83 1.43
CA ASN A 203 15.62 0.46 1.93
C ASN A 203 14.17 0.06 2.27
N VAL A 204 13.24 0.24 1.32
CA VAL A 204 11.84 -0.13 1.39
C VAL A 204 11.57 -0.92 0.12
N MET A 205 11.49 -2.23 0.33
CA MET A 205 11.18 -3.29 -0.61
C MET A 205 10.16 -2.84 -1.68
N MET A 206 10.59 -2.74 -2.95
CA MET A 206 9.63 -2.69 -4.06
C MET A 206 8.89 -4.03 -4.08
N VAL A 207 7.58 -4.02 -3.87
CA VAL A 207 6.74 -5.20 -4.09
C VAL A 207 6.46 -5.30 -5.59
N THR A 208 7.46 -5.77 -6.33
CA THR A 208 7.28 -6.10 -7.75
C THR A 208 6.52 -7.40 -7.86
N LYS A 209 5.50 -7.42 -8.73
CA LYS A 209 4.81 -8.64 -9.12
C LYS A 209 5.77 -9.48 -9.97
N TYR A 210 6.36 -10.53 -9.40
CA TYR A 210 6.95 -11.60 -10.22
C TYR A 210 5.79 -12.43 -10.78
N SER A 211 5.57 -12.33 -12.09
CA SER A 211 4.72 -13.24 -12.85
C SER A 211 5.57 -13.82 -13.97
N THR A 212 6.42 -14.79 -13.64
CA THR A 212 7.08 -15.60 -14.67
C THR A 212 6.07 -16.61 -15.21
N ASN A 213 5.50 -16.32 -16.38
CA ASN A 213 5.03 -17.36 -17.29
C ASN A 213 6.28 -17.92 -17.99
N GLU A 214 7.03 -18.78 -17.31
CA GLU A 214 7.91 -19.70 -18.03
C GLU A 214 7.06 -20.94 -18.36
N HIS A 215 6.83 -21.13 -19.66
CA HIS A 215 6.39 -22.41 -20.19
C HIS A 215 7.38 -23.48 -19.70
N LEU A 216 6.92 -24.39 -18.85
CA LEU A 216 7.63 -25.64 -18.59
C LEU A 216 7.67 -26.42 -19.92
N PRO A 217 8.85 -26.75 -20.48
CA PRO A 217 8.91 -27.68 -21.58
C PRO A 217 8.44 -29.05 -21.06
N HIS A 218 7.58 -29.70 -21.83
CA HIS A 218 7.18 -31.08 -21.62
C HIS A 218 8.43 -31.97 -21.55
N MET A 219 8.55 -32.75 -20.48
CA MET A 219 9.28 -34.02 -20.45
C MET A 219 8.28 -35.14 -20.24
#